data_AF-A0A6B3CQY3-F1
#
_entry.id   AF-A0A6B3CQY3-F1
#
_cell.length_a   1.000
_cell.length_b   1.000
_cell.length_c   1.000
_cell.angle_alpha   90.00
_cell.angle_beta   90.00
_cell.angle_gamma   90.00
#
_symmetry.space_group_name_H-M   'P 1'
#
loop_
_entity.id
_entity.type
_entity.pdbx_description
1 polymer ?
#
loop_
_entity_poly.entity_id
_entity_poly.type
_entity_poly.pdbx_seq_one_letter_code
_entity_poly.pdbx_strand_id
1 'polypeptide(L)'
;FVPLPGQESGDDSVAAAIEYAVDVLKVRSLTVCGHSGCGAMQALLGAGHAGPGDRGTPLQRWLRHGLPSLDRVHADADAGSDAADHTGSRPHPRPRPRPRLAGRGIADAAEQLCLANVVQQLEHLRAHAS
;
A
#
# COMPACT_ATOMS: atom_id res chain seq x y z
N PHE A 1 8.95 1.11 2.48
CA PHE A 1 8.17 0.82 1.27
C PHE A 1 9.06 0.01 0.34
N VAL A 2 8.55 -1.09 -0.21
CA VAL A 2 9.23 -1.87 -1.25
C VAL A 2 9.05 -1.11 -2.56
N PRO A 3 10.11 -0.63 -3.21
CA PRO A 3 10.01 0.01 -4.52
C PRO A 3 9.54 -1.02 -5.56
N LEU A 4 8.94 -0.58 -6.67
CA LEU A 4 8.72 -1.45 -7.84
C LEU A 4 10.06 -1.59 -8.58
N PRO A 5 10.43 -2.76 -9.13
CA PRO A 5 11.71 -2.91 -9.84
C PRO A 5 11.95 -1.82 -10.89
N GLY A 6 13.12 -1.18 -10.83
CA GLY A 6 13.52 -0.12 -11.76
C GLY A 6 12.82 1.23 -11.56
N GLN A 7 12.10 1.44 -10.46
CA GLN A 7 11.46 2.71 -10.08
C GLN A 7 12.13 3.34 -8.84
N GLU A 8 13.41 3.04 -8.66
CA GLU A 8 14.16 3.28 -7.44
C GLU A 8 14.57 4.76 -7.45
N SER A 9 13.75 5.63 -6.87
CA SER A 9 14.04 7.06 -6.78
C SER A 9 14.74 7.37 -5.46
N GLY A 10 16.05 7.14 -5.38
CA GLY A 10 16.93 7.75 -4.37
C GLY A 10 17.19 6.98 -3.06
N ASP A 11 16.67 5.76 -2.91
CA ASP A 11 17.03 4.87 -1.79
C ASP A 11 16.98 3.40 -2.25
N ASP A 12 18.16 2.82 -2.50
CA ASP A 12 18.32 1.43 -2.93
C ASP A 12 18.35 0.44 -1.75
N SER A 13 18.24 0.90 -0.50
CA SER A 13 18.43 0.06 0.69
C SER A 13 17.50 -1.16 0.71
N VAL A 14 16.24 -0.97 0.33
CA VAL A 14 15.25 -2.06 0.30
C VAL A 14 15.51 -3.02 -0.86
N ALA A 15 15.80 -2.50 -2.06
CA ALA A 15 16.10 -3.33 -3.23
C ALA A 15 17.37 -4.16 -3.02
N ALA A 16 18.45 -3.54 -2.54
CA ALA A 16 19.70 -4.22 -2.21
C ALA A 16 19.53 -5.28 -1.12
N ALA A 17 18.70 -5.02 -0.10
CA ALA A 17 18.39 -6.02 0.93
C ALA A 17 17.62 -7.22 0.36
N ILE A 18 16.69 -6.99 -0.57
CA ILE A 18 15.96 -8.07 -1.26
C ILE A 18 16.92 -8.87 -2.13
N GLU A 19 17.72 -8.21 -2.99
CA GLU A 19 18.71 -8.84 -3.86
C GLU A 19 19.67 -9.70 -3.05
N TYR A 20 20.27 -9.16 -1.98
CA TYR A 20 21.18 -9.92 -1.14
C TYR A 20 20.52 -11.12 -0.47
N ALA A 21 19.30 -10.97 0.05
CA ALA A 21 18.56 -12.06 0.67
C ALA A 21 18.26 -13.19 -0.32
N VAL A 22 17.83 -12.86 -1.54
CA VAL A 22 17.42 -13.83 -2.57
C VAL A 22 18.64 -14.42 -3.28
N ASP A 23 19.56 -13.59 -3.74
CA ASP A 23 20.64 -14.00 -4.63
C ASP A 23 21.91 -14.44 -3.91
N VAL A 24 22.18 -13.91 -2.71
CA VAL A 24 23.35 -14.31 -1.92
C VAL A 24 22.97 -15.31 -0.84
N LEU A 25 22.01 -14.97 0.02
CA LEU A 25 21.62 -15.83 1.15
C LEU A 25 20.69 -16.98 0.77
N LYS A 26 20.08 -16.93 -0.42
CA LYS A 26 19.15 -17.95 -0.93
C LYS A 26 17.99 -18.24 0.03
N VAL A 27 17.43 -17.20 0.65
CA VAL A 27 16.28 -17.38 1.55
C VAL A 27 15.06 -17.90 0.77
N ARG A 28 14.29 -18.80 1.38
CA ARG A 28 13.07 -19.36 0.75
C ARG A 28 11.81 -18.54 0.98
N SER A 29 11.88 -17.58 1.90
CA SER A 29 10.72 -16.83 2.37
C SER A 29 11.10 -15.41 2.72
N LEU A 30 10.31 -14.45 2.23
CA LEU A 30 10.31 -13.05 2.64
C LEU A 30 8.95 -12.74 3.27
N THR A 31 8.97 -12.01 4.38
CA THR A 31 7.74 -11.64 5.12
C THR A 31 7.62 -10.13 5.18
N VAL A 32 6.43 -9.61 4.82
CA VAL A 32 6.06 -8.21 5.05
C VAL A 32 5.18 -8.14 6.28
N CYS A 33 5.67 -7.45 7.33
CA CYS A 33 4.91 -7.25 8.56
C CYS A 33 4.34 -5.82 8.60
N GLY A 34 3.03 -5.72 8.84
CA GLY A 34 2.39 -4.48 9.30
C GLY A 34 2.12 -4.55 10.81
N HIS A 35 1.62 -3.46 11.38
CA HIS A 35 1.18 -3.43 12.77
C HIS A 35 -0.01 -2.49 12.96
N SER A 36 -0.82 -2.76 13.97
CA SER A 36 -1.90 -1.87 14.40
C SER A 36 -1.36 -0.55 14.92
N GLY A 37 -2.14 0.53 14.81
CA GLY A 37 -1.76 1.85 15.34
C GLY A 37 -0.53 2.45 14.66
N CYS A 38 -0.30 2.15 13.37
CA CYS A 38 0.84 2.69 12.64
C CYS A 38 0.73 4.22 12.53
N GLY A 39 1.61 4.94 13.24
CA GLY A 39 1.64 6.40 13.23
C GLY A 39 1.83 6.99 11.82
N ALA A 40 2.53 6.28 10.92
CA ALA A 40 2.64 6.70 9.52
C ALA A 40 1.30 6.62 8.76
N MET A 41 0.52 5.56 8.99
CA MET A 41 -0.81 5.43 8.38
C MET A 41 -1.80 6.43 8.99
N GLN A 42 -1.70 6.69 10.30
CA GLN A 42 -2.46 7.76 10.95
C GLN A 42 -2.09 9.14 10.41
N ALA A 43 -0.81 9.42 10.19
CA ALA A 43 -0.35 10.66 9.58
C ALA A 43 -0.86 10.81 8.14
N LEU A 44 -0.92 9.72 7.36
CA LEU A 44 -1.52 9.73 6.03
C LEU A 44 -3.02 10.02 6.04
N LEU A 45 -3.74 9.55 7.06
CA LEU A 45 -5.17 9.83 7.22
C LEU A 45 -5.44 11.24 7.76
N GLY A 46 -4.56 11.74 8.63
CA GLY A 46 -4.77 13.00 9.36
C GLY A 46 -4.14 14.24 8.72
N ALA A 47 -3.17 14.10 7.81
CA ALA A 47 -2.41 15.21 7.27
C ALA A 47 -2.46 15.28 5.74
N GLY A 48 -2.63 16.51 5.24
CA GLY A 48 -2.41 16.85 3.84
C GLY A 48 -0.99 16.46 3.43
N HIS A 49 -0.87 15.36 2.70
CA HIS A 49 0.32 15.01 1.95
C HIS A 49 0.71 16.19 1.06
N ALA A 50 2.00 16.52 1.07
CA ALA A 50 2.56 17.59 0.27
C ALA A 50 2.12 17.40 -1.20
N GLY A 51 1.43 18.40 -1.75
CA GLY A 51 0.91 18.34 -3.10
C GLY A 51 2.03 18.22 -4.14
N PRO A 52 1.71 17.84 -5.39
CA PRO A 52 2.69 17.79 -6.47
C PRO A 52 3.45 19.12 -6.59
N GLY A 53 4.76 19.12 -6.35
CA GLY A 53 5.64 20.30 -6.46
C GLY A 53 6.14 20.90 -5.14
N ASP A 54 5.63 20.45 -3.99
CA ASP A 54 6.15 20.88 -2.69
C ASP A 54 7.43 20.08 -2.33
N ARG A 55 8.51 20.78 -1.93
CA ARG A 55 9.76 20.17 -1.47
C ARG A 55 9.64 19.70 -0.02
N GLY A 56 8.50 19.10 0.34
CA GLY A 56 8.13 18.76 1.71
C GLY A 56 9.25 18.09 2.50
N THR A 57 9.15 18.13 3.81
CA THR A 57 10.11 17.52 4.75
C THR A 57 10.49 16.09 4.34
N PRO A 58 11.67 15.57 4.75
CA PRO A 58 12.04 14.18 4.47
C PRO A 58 10.95 13.17 4.86
N LEU A 59 10.25 13.41 5.98
CA LEU A 59 9.10 12.61 6.40
C LEU A 59 7.94 12.66 5.41
N GLN A 60 7.55 13.84 4.92
CA GLN A 60 6.48 13.98 3.93
C GLN A 60 6.82 13.26 2.62
N ARG A 61 8.08 13.35 2.16
CA ARG A 61 8.53 12.64 0.94
C ARG A 61 8.48 11.12 1.11
N TRP A 62 8.79 10.63 2.31
CA TRP A 62 8.69 9.21 2.65
C TRP A 62 7.24 8.75 2.77
N LEU A 63 6.37 9.54 3.42
CA LEU A 63 4.94 9.24 3.54
C LEU A 63 4.24 9.14 2.19
N ARG A 64 4.68 9.90 1.16
CA ARG A 64 4.11 9.85 -0.20
C ARG A 64 4.04 8.42 -0.77
N HIS A 65 4.94 7.52 -0.35
CA HIS A 65 4.93 6.14 -0.82
C HIS A 65 3.69 5.35 -0.36
N GLY A 66 2.97 5.84 0.65
CA GLY A 66 1.70 5.29 1.12
C GLY A 66 0.47 5.79 0.38
N LEU A 67 0.60 6.76 -0.53
CA LEU A 67 -0.55 7.31 -1.28
C LEU A 67 -1.27 6.24 -2.12
N PRO A 68 -0.59 5.31 -2.83
CA PRO A 68 -1.29 4.24 -3.54
C PRO A 68 -2.14 3.34 -2.62
N SER A 69 -1.71 3.16 -1.37
CA SER A 69 -2.48 2.42 -0.36
C SER A 69 -3.72 3.20 0.08
N LEU A 70 -3.60 4.53 0.19
CA LEU A 70 -4.72 5.42 0.52
C LEU A 70 -5.74 5.47 -0.62
N ASP A 71 -5.29 5.61 -1.87
CA ASP A 71 -6.14 5.59 -3.07
C ASP A 71 -6.96 4.31 -3.17
N ARG A 72 -6.33 3.16 -2.83
CA ARG A 72 -7.03 1.86 -2.76
C ARG A 72 -8.15 1.85 -1.73
N VAL A 73 -7.93 2.43 -0.55
CA VAL A 73 -8.93 2.51 0.52
C VAL A 73 -10.12 3.38 0.09
N HIS A 74 -9.85 4.51 -0.59
CA HIS A 74 -10.90 5.38 -1.12
C HIS A 74 -11.72 4.70 -2.23
N ALA A 75 -11.05 4.06 -3.20
CA ALA A 75 -11.74 3.33 -4.27
C ALA A 75 -12.62 2.19 -3.73
N ASP A 76 -12.17 1.51 -2.67
CA ASP A 76 -12.97 0.48 -2.00
C ASP A 76 -14.21 1.08 -1.32
N ALA A 77 -14.14 2.29 -0.76
CA ALA A 77 -15.27 2.97 -0.14
C ALA A 77 -16.34 3.35 -1.19
N ASP A 78 -15.92 3.90 -2.32
CA ASP A 78 -16.81 4.30 -3.42
C ASP A 78 -17.51 3.10 -4.08
N ALA A 79 -16.80 1.97 -4.27
CA ALA A 79 -17.40 0.74 -4.79
C ALA A 79 -18.47 0.13 -3.86
N GLY A 80 -18.47 0.50 -2.57
CA GLY A 80 -19.48 0.08 -1.60
C GLY A 80 -20.78 0.90 -1.62
N SER A 81 -20.77 2.11 -2.20
CA SER A 81 -21.94 2.99 -2.31
C SER A 81 -22.75 2.79 -3.60
N ASP A 82 -22.15 2.22 -4.65
CA ASP A 82 -22.77 2.06 -5.98
C ASP A 82 -23.72 0.85 -6.10
N ALA A 83 -23.91 0.05 -5.04
CA ALA A 83 -24.84 -1.07 -5.05
C ALA A 83 -26.33 -0.67 -5.03
N ALA A 84 -26.64 0.64 -5.01
CA ALA A 84 -28.02 1.15 -4.89
C ALA A 84 -28.61 1.76 -6.17
N ASP A 85 -27.84 1.96 -7.25
CA ASP A 85 -28.37 2.56 -8.50
C ASP A 85 -27.95 1.76 -9.74
N HIS A 86 -28.73 0.73 -10.07
CA HIS A 86 -28.57 -0.04 -11.29
C HIS A 86 -29.26 0.65 -12.47
N THR A 87 -28.62 1.68 -13.03
CA THR A 87 -29.01 2.21 -14.34
C THR A 87 -27.78 2.37 -15.27
N GLY A 88 -27.45 1.30 -16.00
CA GLY A 88 -26.88 1.40 -17.35
C GLY A 88 -25.45 1.95 -17.56
N SER A 89 -24.46 1.61 -16.74
CA SER A 89 -23.06 2.06 -16.97
C SER A 89 -22.05 0.90 -17.17
N ARG A 90 -20.98 1.21 -17.92
CA ARG A 90 -19.90 0.34 -18.43
C ARG A 90 -19.44 -0.73 -17.41
N PRO A 91 -18.95 -1.91 -17.86
CA PRO A 91 -18.47 -2.96 -16.96
C PRO A 91 -17.42 -2.38 -16.01
N HIS A 92 -17.78 -2.28 -14.73
CA HIS A 92 -16.87 -1.88 -13.67
C HIS A 92 -15.80 -2.98 -13.51
N PRO A 93 -14.51 -2.64 -13.43
CA PRO A 93 -13.48 -3.64 -13.14
C PRO A 93 -13.87 -4.39 -11.86
N ARG A 94 -13.71 -5.72 -11.85
CA ARG A 94 -14.11 -6.54 -10.70
C ARG A 94 -13.50 -5.96 -9.42
N PRO A 95 -14.28 -5.74 -8.36
CA PRO A 95 -13.76 -5.16 -7.12
C PRO A 95 -12.65 -6.05 -6.58
N ARG A 96 -11.51 -5.45 -6.22
CA ARG A 96 -10.40 -6.19 -5.62
C ARG A 96 -10.85 -6.71 -4.25
N PRO A 97 -10.45 -7.94 -3.86
CA PRO A 97 -10.84 -8.46 -2.56
C PRO A 97 -10.21 -7.59 -1.45
N ARG A 98 -11.06 -7.05 -0.58
CA ARG A 98 -10.61 -6.24 0.56
C ARG A 98 -9.72 -7.08 1.50
N PRO A 99 -8.56 -6.56 1.93
CA PRO A 99 -7.71 -7.23 2.91
C PRO A 99 -8.45 -7.47 4.22
N ARG A 100 -8.30 -8.67 4.79
CA ARG A 100 -8.91 -9.05 6.08
C ARG A 100 -7.88 -9.69 6.98
N LEU A 101 -7.94 -9.38 8.28
CA LEU A 101 -7.11 -10.02 9.29
C LEU A 101 -7.90 -11.14 9.96
N ALA A 102 -7.42 -12.38 9.90
CA ALA A 102 -8.03 -13.54 10.58
C ALA A 102 -9.55 -13.70 10.37
N GLY A 103 -10.08 -13.26 9.23
CA GLY A 103 -11.52 -13.31 8.91
C GLY A 103 -12.40 -12.34 9.71
N ARG A 104 -11.86 -11.55 10.65
CA ARG A 104 -12.63 -10.55 11.39
C ARG A 104 -12.85 -9.28 10.57
N GLY A 105 -13.85 -8.51 11.00
CA GLY A 105 -14.08 -7.17 10.50
C GLY A 105 -12.91 -6.23 10.79
N ILE A 106 -12.79 -5.20 9.95
CA ILE A 106 -11.85 -4.10 10.13
C ILE A 106 -12.39 -3.19 11.24
N ALA A 107 -11.52 -2.83 12.18
CA ALA A 107 -11.86 -2.03 13.35
C ALA A 107 -12.04 -0.54 13.01
N ASP A 108 -11.13 0.02 12.21
CA ASP A 108 -11.14 1.44 11.83
C ASP A 108 -10.40 1.71 10.50
N ALA A 109 -10.46 2.96 10.04
CA ALA A 109 -9.81 3.38 8.79
C ALA A 109 -8.27 3.24 8.83
N ALA A 110 -7.65 3.39 9.99
CA ALA A 110 -6.21 3.23 10.14
C ALA A 110 -5.82 1.75 9.98
N GLU A 111 -6.60 0.82 10.54
CA GLU A 111 -6.43 -0.61 10.31
C GLU A 111 -6.66 -0.97 8.84
N GLN A 112 -7.70 -0.43 8.20
CA GLN A 112 -7.93 -0.65 6.76
C GLN A 112 -6.71 -0.24 5.94
N LEU A 113 -6.18 0.96 6.20
CA LEU A 113 -5.01 1.48 5.50
C LEU A 113 -3.74 0.67 5.80
N CYS A 114 -3.55 0.23 7.04
CA CYS A 114 -2.44 -0.66 7.40
C CYS A 114 -2.48 -1.97 6.60
N LEU A 115 -3.65 -2.60 6.49
CA LEU A 115 -3.81 -3.84 5.74
C LEU A 115 -3.65 -3.62 4.23
N ALA A 116 -4.23 -2.54 3.69
CA ALA A 116 -4.06 -2.15 2.29
C ALA A 116 -2.59 -1.92 1.95
N ASN A 117 -1.85 -1.30 2.86
CA ASN A 117 -0.42 -1.05 2.72
C ASN A 117 0.39 -2.35 2.70
N VAL A 118 0.12 -3.30 3.60
CA VAL A 118 0.79 -4.62 3.59
C VAL A 118 0.56 -5.33 2.27
N VAL A 119 -0.67 -5.32 1.74
CA VAL A 119 -0.98 -5.92 0.45
C VAL A 119 -0.23 -5.23 -0.69
N GLN A 120 -0.17 -3.90 -0.71
CA GLN A 120 0.62 -3.15 -1.70
C GLN A 120 2.10 -3.54 -1.66
N GLN A 121 2.70 -3.65 -0.47
CA GLN A 121 4.11 -4.02 -0.33
C GLN A 121 4.36 -5.48 -0.77
N LEU A 122 3.44 -6.39 -0.50
CA LEU A 122 3.52 -7.77 -0.97
C LEU A 122 3.41 -7.84 -2.50
N GLU A 123 2.55 -7.04 -3.12
CA GLU A 123 2.44 -6.95 -4.58
C GLU A 123 3.74 -6.42 -5.20
N HIS A 124 4.35 -5.38 -4.62
CA HIS A 124 5.66 -4.89 -5.09
C HIS A 124 6.75 -5.94 -4.92
N LEU A 125 6.79 -6.61 -3.76
CA LEU A 125 7.77 -7.65 -3.50
C LEU A 125 7.68 -8.81 -4.50
N ARG A 126 6.46 -9.21 -4.89
CA ARG A 126 6.25 -10.23 -5.92
C ARG A 126 6.81 -9.80 -7.28
N ALA A 127 6.81 -8.51 -7.59
CA ALA A 127 7.40 -8.00 -8.83
C ALA A 127 8.94 -8.11 -8.87
N HIS A 128 9.62 -8.15 -7.72
CA HIS A 128 11.07 -8.40 -7.63
C HIS A 128 11.47 -9.86 -7.87
N ALA A 129 10.53 -10.79 -7.70
CA ALA A 129 10.80 -12.23 -7.81
C ALA A 129 10.66 -12.78 -9.24
N SER A 130 10.58 -11.91 -10.26
CA SER A 130 10.32 -12.25 -11.67
C SER A 130 11.52 -12.00 -12.56
#